data_AF-A0AAN8GKI7-F1
#
_entry.id   AF-A0AAN8GKI7-F1
#
_cell.length_a   1.000
_cell.length_b   1.000
_cell.length_c   1.000
_cell.angle_alpha   90.00
_cell.angle_beta   90.00
_cell.angle_gamma   90.00
#
_symmetry.space_group_name_H-M   'P 1'
#
loop_
_entity.id
_entity.type
_entity.pdbx_description
1 polymer ?
#
loop_
_entity_poly.entity_id
_entity_poly.type
_entity_poly.pdbx_seq_one_letter_code
_entity_poly.pdbx_strand_id
1 'polypeptide(L)'
;MFSLLCGLMSVCALGRGQLATNGQLDDGKRYICRAIPLSGDPTCPVTLLPELNAGGQEEELRNTVMQLRETILQQKEMISKQIGTINELTTKLSLCASTTDDRKYDKGSSWGKEKQNTMGDDRLENLEQQHLRANVSGAPFPTELRDLLQRRLGELEKQLLKKVSNLEEEKSMLSNATAEYRLKTESTLSALVDRISELEKGGGDFKSPEQFKLSLPQRTNYLYGRVTKTLPEMYAFTLCMWIKSSASPGIGTPFSYGVPGQANEIVLIEWGNNPIELLINDKVAQLPLEVRDGKWHHICITWTTRDGQWEAYQDGGKLGSGDNLAAWHPIKPGGVIILGQEQDVVGGRFDAGQAFVGELSQVNIWDRVLKPVEIQSMANCSSYIPGNVISWLASNVEVFGRGAFKRPMETCQERLPKA
;
A
#
# COMPACT_ATOMS: atom_id res chain seq x y z
N MET A 1 76.67 -2.56 15.73
CA MET A 1 76.70 -2.70 17.20
C MET A 1 75.69 -1.72 17.78
N PHE A 2 74.70 -2.23 18.51
CA PHE A 2 73.83 -1.59 19.54
C PHE A 2 73.13 -0.25 19.20
N SER A 3 71.89 0.08 19.56
CA SER A 3 70.69 -0.53 20.15
C SER A 3 69.95 0.62 20.85
N LEU A 4 68.62 0.72 20.68
CA LEU A 4 67.64 1.26 21.67
C LEU A 4 67.69 2.78 22.04
N LEU A 5 66.63 3.49 22.49
CA LEU A 5 65.16 3.44 22.48
C LEU A 5 64.70 4.71 23.24
N CYS A 6 63.56 5.31 22.84
CA CYS A 6 62.58 6.08 23.66
C CYS A 6 62.93 7.38 24.42
N GLY A 7 61.98 8.35 24.35
CA GLY A 7 61.69 9.26 25.47
C GLY A 7 61.15 10.66 25.12
N LEU A 8 59.81 10.78 25.07
CA LEU A 8 58.93 11.91 25.48
C LEU A 8 59.49 13.34 25.61
N MET A 9 58.76 14.33 25.08
CA MET A 9 58.04 15.36 25.88
C MET A 9 57.27 16.34 24.99
N SER A 10 55.98 16.52 25.31
CA SER A 10 55.05 17.51 24.77
C SER A 10 55.03 18.73 25.71
N VAL A 11 55.03 19.96 25.19
CA VAL A 11 54.63 21.16 25.93
C VAL A 11 53.76 22.05 25.05
N CYS A 12 52.55 22.29 25.57
CA CYS A 12 51.48 23.12 25.04
C CYS A 12 51.82 24.62 25.01
N ALA A 13 51.25 25.36 24.05
CA ALA A 13 51.03 26.80 24.16
C ALA A 13 49.53 27.09 24.01
N LEU A 14 48.94 27.64 25.08
CA LEU A 14 47.56 28.09 25.21
C LEU A 14 47.40 29.46 24.54
N GLY A 15 46.42 29.59 23.64
CA GLY A 15 45.90 30.86 23.16
C GLY A 15 44.42 30.98 23.49
N ARG A 16 44.08 31.69 24.58
CA ARG A 16 42.73 32.15 24.90
C ARG A 16 42.40 33.37 24.04
N GLY A 17 41.29 33.34 23.32
CA GLY A 17 40.65 34.51 22.72
C GLY A 17 39.15 34.45 22.91
N GLN A 18 38.61 35.33 23.76
CA GLN A 18 37.19 35.65 23.86
C GLN A 18 36.90 36.85 22.95
N LEU A 19 35.89 36.75 22.08
CA LEU A 19 35.12 37.86 21.52
C LEU A 19 33.73 37.29 21.18
N ALA A 20 32.71 37.64 21.94
CA ALA A 20 31.86 38.82 21.75
C ALA A 20 30.77 38.56 20.69
N THR A 21 29.55 38.58 21.22
CA THR A 21 28.25 38.49 20.56
C THR A 21 28.10 39.47 19.40
N ASN A 22 27.68 38.97 18.24
CA ASN A 22 26.94 39.76 17.27
C ASN A 22 25.69 38.97 16.86
N GLY A 23 24.54 39.44 17.31
CA GLY A 23 23.25 39.05 16.75
C GLY A 23 23.13 39.69 15.37
N GLN A 24 23.00 38.86 14.36
CA GLN A 24 22.59 39.27 13.02
C GLN A 24 21.18 38.74 12.79
N LEU A 25 20.22 39.63 12.54
CA LEU A 25 18.87 39.28 12.10
C LEU A 25 18.97 38.50 10.78
N ASP A 26 18.43 37.29 10.77
CA ASP A 26 18.35 36.44 9.58
C ASP A 26 17.22 36.98 8.68
N ASP A 27 17.60 37.68 7.63
CA ASP A 27 16.72 38.14 6.55
C ASP A 27 16.24 36.92 5.79
N GLY A 28 14.94 36.59 5.94
CA GLY A 28 14.30 35.35 5.52
C GLY A 28 14.38 35.06 4.02
N LYS A 29 15.54 34.59 3.56
CA LYS A 29 15.75 34.12 2.19
C LYS A 29 15.46 32.63 2.11
N ARG A 30 14.23 32.34 1.70
CA ARG A 30 13.75 31.00 1.34
C ARG A 30 14.46 30.56 0.05
N TYR A 31 15.42 29.65 0.15
CA TYR A 31 16.03 29.03 -1.02
C TYR A 31 15.05 28.03 -1.65
N ILE A 32 14.65 28.27 -2.89
CA ILE A 32 13.85 27.34 -3.70
C ILE A 32 14.80 26.61 -4.63
N CYS A 33 15.04 25.33 -4.38
CA CYS A 33 15.79 24.47 -5.30
C CYS A 33 14.86 24.03 -6.44
N ARG A 34 15.22 24.33 -7.69
CA ARG A 34 14.60 23.78 -8.90
C ARG A 34 15.55 22.77 -9.53
N ALA A 35 15.04 21.59 -9.90
CA ALA A 35 15.84 20.55 -10.54
C ALA A 35 16.26 20.97 -11.96
N ILE A 36 17.54 20.77 -12.29
CA ILE A 36 18.08 20.95 -13.64
C ILE A 36 17.99 19.58 -14.35
N PRO A 37 17.41 19.48 -15.55
CA PRO A 37 17.37 18.24 -16.29
C PRO A 37 18.77 17.88 -16.83
N LEU A 38 19.19 16.64 -16.61
CA LEU A 38 20.46 16.09 -17.12
C LEU A 38 20.30 15.69 -18.59
N SER A 39 20.54 16.63 -19.51
CA SER A 39 20.93 16.32 -20.89
C SER A 39 21.52 17.55 -21.60
N GLY A 40 22.76 17.45 -22.08
CA GLY A 40 23.33 18.38 -23.08
C GLY A 40 24.79 18.80 -22.83
N ASP A 41 25.65 18.50 -23.80
CA ASP A 41 27.07 18.88 -23.96
C ASP A 41 27.41 20.37 -23.71
N PRO A 42 28.66 20.72 -23.33
CA PRO A 42 29.03 22.03 -22.81
C PRO A 42 29.49 23.06 -23.87
N THR A 43 28.94 23.06 -25.08
CA THR A 43 29.28 24.09 -26.09
C THR A 43 28.10 24.43 -27.00
N CYS A 44 27.28 25.42 -26.62
CA CYS A 44 26.57 26.28 -27.58
C CYS A 44 26.02 27.55 -26.88
N PRO A 45 26.12 28.74 -27.51
CA PRO A 45 25.69 29.99 -26.89
C PRO A 45 24.16 30.11 -26.88
N VAL A 46 23.62 30.38 -25.70
CA VAL A 46 22.18 30.58 -25.46
C VAL A 46 21.71 31.81 -26.22
N THR A 47 20.83 31.61 -27.21
CA THR A 47 20.04 32.68 -27.81
C THR A 47 18.81 32.89 -26.93
N LEU A 48 18.69 34.07 -26.33
CA LEU A 48 17.50 34.47 -25.56
C LEU A 48 16.33 34.72 -26.53
N LEU A 49 15.27 33.93 -26.40
CA LEU A 49 13.95 34.16 -27.00
C LEU A 49 12.84 33.88 -25.95
N PRO A 50 11.67 34.50 -26.07
CA PRO A 50 10.96 35.11 -24.95
C PRO A 50 10.08 34.14 -24.15
N GLU A 51 9.83 34.53 -22.89
CA GLU A 51 8.92 33.91 -21.94
C GLU A 51 7.53 33.63 -22.56
N LEU A 52 7.24 32.35 -22.81
CA LEU A 52 5.88 31.87 -23.02
C LEU A 52 5.25 31.52 -21.66
N ASN A 53 4.61 32.53 -21.08
CA ASN A 53 3.35 32.48 -20.33
C ASN A 53 3.03 31.20 -19.52
N ALA A 54 3.91 30.81 -18.58
CA ALA A 54 3.65 29.69 -17.67
C ALA A 54 2.69 30.03 -16.51
N GLY A 55 2.43 31.32 -16.26
CA GLY A 55 1.53 31.76 -15.18
C GLY A 55 0.04 31.54 -15.51
N GLY A 56 -0.36 31.70 -16.78
CA GLY A 56 -1.76 31.59 -17.19
C GLY A 56 -2.35 30.18 -17.08
N GLN A 57 -1.58 29.15 -17.45
CA GLN A 57 -2.04 27.76 -17.36
C GLN A 57 -2.16 27.26 -15.91
N GLU A 58 -1.27 27.70 -15.01
CA GLU A 58 -1.35 27.31 -13.60
C GLU A 58 -2.55 27.97 -12.90
N GLU A 59 -2.86 29.22 -13.25
CA GLU A 59 -4.04 29.94 -12.75
C GLU A 59 -5.34 29.32 -13.27
N GLU A 60 -5.38 28.92 -14.55
CA GLU A 60 -6.54 28.25 -15.16
C GLU A 60 -6.79 26.85 -14.57
N LEU A 61 -5.71 26.10 -14.27
CA LEU A 61 -5.79 24.82 -13.56
C LEU A 61 -6.27 25.00 -12.11
N ARG A 62 -5.85 26.06 -11.41
CA ARG A 62 -6.36 26.36 -10.06
C ARG A 62 -7.84 26.75 -10.09
N ASN A 63 -8.25 27.56 -11.06
CA ASN A 63 -9.64 27.98 -11.21
C ASN A 63 -10.56 26.79 -11.55
N THR A 64 -10.12 25.90 -12.44
CA THR A 64 -10.87 24.67 -12.76
C THR A 64 -10.97 23.72 -11.58
N VAL A 65 -9.91 23.56 -10.77
CA VAL A 65 -9.96 22.77 -9.53
C VAL A 65 -10.94 23.36 -8.51
N MET A 66 -10.95 24.68 -8.36
CA MET A 66 -11.90 25.37 -7.47
C MET A 66 -13.35 25.23 -7.94
N GLN A 67 -13.60 25.36 -9.24
CA GLN A 67 -14.93 25.19 -9.84
C GLN A 67 -15.43 23.74 -9.73
N LEU A 68 -14.55 22.76 -9.92
CA LEU A 68 -14.87 21.34 -9.71
C LEU A 68 -15.22 21.07 -8.24
N ARG A 69 -14.47 21.65 -7.29
CA ARG A 69 -14.75 21.53 -5.85
C ARG A 69 -16.13 22.08 -5.50
N GLU A 70 -16.50 23.23 -6.05
CA GLU A 70 -17.82 23.84 -5.83
C GLU A 70 -18.94 23.00 -6.45
N THR A 71 -18.74 22.47 -7.66
CA THR A 71 -19.70 21.59 -8.33
C THR A 71 -19.93 20.29 -7.54
N ILE A 72 -18.88 19.71 -6.98
CA ILE A 72 -18.98 18.50 -6.14
C ILE A 72 -19.77 18.79 -4.86
N LEU A 73 -19.57 19.96 -4.24
CA LEU A 73 -20.32 20.35 -3.05
C LEU A 73 -21.81 20.58 -3.37
N GLN A 74 -22.13 21.24 -4.48
CA GLN A 74 -23.52 21.42 -4.94
C GLN A 74 -24.18 20.09 -5.28
N GLN A 75 -23.48 19.17 -5.95
CA GLN A 75 -24.00 17.83 -6.24
C GLN A 75 -24.25 17.04 -4.95
N LYS A 76 -23.34 17.13 -3.96
CA LYS A 76 -23.51 16.49 -2.65
C LYS A 76 -24.77 16.99 -1.94
N GLU A 77 -25.01 18.30 -1.95
CA GLU A 77 -26.20 18.90 -1.35
C GLU A 77 -27.49 18.47 -2.09
N MET A 78 -27.46 18.45 -3.43
CA MET A 78 -28.58 18.00 -4.25
C MET A 78 -28.91 16.52 -3.99
N ILE A 79 -27.89 15.66 -3.91
CA ILE A 79 -28.07 14.24 -3.58
C ILE A 79 -28.63 14.08 -2.16
N SER A 80 -28.13 14.86 -1.19
CA SER A 80 -28.65 14.82 0.18
C SER A 80 -30.14 15.20 0.23
N LYS A 81 -30.55 16.20 -0.57
CA LYS A 81 -31.96 16.61 -0.68
C LYS A 81 -32.81 15.54 -1.38
N GLN A 82 -32.29 14.91 -2.44
CA GLN A 82 -32.96 13.81 -3.12
C GLN A 82 -33.16 12.60 -2.19
N ILE A 83 -32.14 12.23 -1.40
CA ILE A 83 -32.24 11.15 -0.41
C ILE A 83 -33.31 11.47 0.64
N GLY A 84 -33.37 12.71 1.13
CA GLY A 84 -34.43 13.15 2.05
C GLY A 84 -35.83 13.02 1.43
N THR A 85 -35.96 13.41 0.16
CA THR A 85 -37.24 13.33 -0.57
C THR A 85 -37.66 11.88 -0.81
N ILE A 86 -36.71 11.00 -1.15
CA ILE A 86 -36.95 9.57 -1.31
C ILE A 86 -37.44 8.98 0.02
N ASN A 87 -36.76 9.26 1.14
CA ASN A 87 -37.16 8.73 2.45
C ASN A 87 -38.55 9.22 2.87
N GLU A 88 -38.91 10.46 2.57
CA GLU A 88 -40.24 11.00 2.84
C GLU A 88 -41.31 10.31 1.97
N LEU A 89 -41.05 10.13 0.68
CA LEU A 89 -41.94 9.42 -0.24
C LEU A 89 -42.10 7.95 0.16
N THR A 90 -41.02 7.27 0.55
CA THR A 90 -41.03 5.89 1.04
C THR A 90 -41.87 5.77 2.32
N THR A 91 -41.75 6.74 3.22
CA THR A 91 -42.55 6.77 4.46
C THR A 91 -44.03 7.01 4.16
N LYS A 92 -44.37 7.95 3.26
CA LYS A 92 -45.75 8.19 2.82
C LYS A 92 -46.36 6.99 2.10
N LEU A 93 -45.59 6.29 1.27
CA LEU A 93 -45.97 5.03 0.62
C LEU A 93 -46.25 3.93 1.65
N SER A 94 -45.42 3.80 2.69
CA SER A 94 -45.65 2.82 3.76
C SER A 94 -46.91 3.11 4.58
N LEU A 95 -47.23 4.38 4.83
CA LEU A 95 -48.48 4.78 5.49
C LEU A 95 -49.70 4.45 4.63
N CYS A 96 -49.65 4.73 3.33
CA CYS A 96 -50.71 4.34 2.39
C CYS A 96 -50.90 2.81 2.30
N ALA A 97 -49.82 2.03 2.43
CA ALA A 97 -49.88 0.58 2.47
C ALA A 97 -50.48 0.02 3.78
N SER A 98 -50.29 0.71 4.91
CA SER A 98 -50.88 0.29 6.20
C SER A 98 -52.39 0.56 6.31
N THR A 99 -52.95 1.50 5.54
CA THR A 99 -54.40 1.77 5.53
C THR A 99 -55.23 0.74 4.75
N THR A 100 -54.58 -0.21 4.07
CA THR A 100 -55.26 -1.23 3.24
C THR A 100 -55.39 -2.61 3.87
N ASP A 101 -54.84 -2.84 5.09
CA ASP A 101 -54.83 -4.18 5.71
C ASP A 101 -55.71 -4.34 6.97
N ASP A 102 -56.36 -3.27 7.45
CA ASP A 102 -57.31 -3.36 8.56
C ASP A 102 -58.76 -3.56 8.08
N ARG A 103 -59.09 -4.79 7.68
CA ARG A 103 -60.47 -5.35 7.76
C ARG A 103 -60.48 -6.84 7.37
N LYS A 104 -60.20 -7.71 8.36
CA LYS A 104 -60.47 -9.15 8.23
C LYS A 104 -61.33 -9.65 9.41
N TYR A 105 -62.54 -10.09 9.04
CA TYR A 105 -63.36 -11.17 9.61
C TYR A 105 -63.96 -11.05 11.03
N ASP A 106 -65.31 -11.00 11.11
CA ASP A 106 -66.05 -12.13 11.71
C ASP A 106 -67.55 -12.23 11.31
N LYS A 107 -67.96 -13.48 11.01
CA LYS A 107 -69.29 -14.16 11.01
C LYS A 107 -70.57 -13.56 10.39
N GLY A 108 -71.23 -14.38 9.54
CA GLY A 108 -72.71 -14.48 9.54
C GLY A 108 -73.42 -14.80 8.21
N SER A 109 -73.84 -16.07 8.05
CA SER A 109 -75.02 -16.59 7.32
C SER A 109 -75.70 -15.83 6.16
N SER A 110 -75.79 -16.55 5.03
CA SER A 110 -77.02 -16.93 4.29
C SER A 110 -77.89 -15.90 3.56
N TRP A 111 -78.09 -16.20 2.27
CA TRP A 111 -79.21 -15.91 1.34
C TRP A 111 -79.17 -14.65 0.46
N GLY A 112 -79.28 -14.89 -0.86
CA GLY A 112 -80.15 -14.10 -1.74
C GLY A 112 -79.49 -13.40 -2.94
N LYS A 113 -79.42 -14.11 -4.08
CA LYS A 113 -79.70 -13.65 -5.45
C LYS A 113 -79.21 -12.27 -5.97
N GLU A 114 -78.39 -12.39 -7.03
CA GLU A 114 -78.59 -11.81 -8.39
C GLU A 114 -78.05 -10.39 -8.74
N LYS A 115 -77.47 -10.34 -9.95
CA LYS A 115 -77.03 -9.20 -10.82
C LYS A 115 -75.59 -8.66 -10.73
N GLN A 116 -74.79 -9.11 -11.71
CA GLN A 116 -74.08 -8.31 -12.74
C GLN A 116 -73.60 -6.89 -12.37
N ASN A 117 -72.28 -6.68 -12.28
CA ASN A 117 -71.45 -6.14 -13.38
C ASN A 117 -70.01 -5.83 -12.91
N THR A 118 -69.07 -6.18 -13.79
CA THR A 118 -67.65 -5.82 -13.80
C THR A 118 -67.46 -4.35 -14.14
N MET A 119 -66.60 -3.63 -13.41
CA MET A 119 -66.05 -2.35 -13.86
C MET A 119 -64.74 -2.07 -13.11
N GLY A 120 -63.62 -2.01 -13.82
CA GLY A 120 -62.34 -1.63 -13.21
C GLY A 120 -61.06 -2.12 -13.89
N ASP A 121 -61.12 -2.73 -15.07
CA ASP A 121 -59.94 -2.88 -15.96
C ASP A 121 -59.85 -1.73 -17.00
N ASP A 122 -60.76 -0.75 -16.91
CA ASP A 122 -60.91 0.34 -17.90
C ASP A 122 -60.19 1.64 -17.48
N ARG A 123 -58.93 1.55 -17.06
CA ARG A 123 -58.14 2.76 -16.80
C ARG A 123 -56.78 2.83 -17.47
N LEU A 124 -56.40 1.81 -18.24
CA LEU A 124 -55.29 1.89 -19.19
C LEU A 124 -55.72 2.04 -20.67
N GLU A 125 -57.02 2.04 -20.98
CA GLU A 125 -57.53 2.34 -22.34
C GLU A 125 -57.83 3.83 -22.58
N ASN A 126 -57.85 4.66 -21.53
CA ASN A 126 -58.32 6.05 -21.62
C ASN A 126 -57.24 7.09 -22.00
N LEU A 127 -56.01 6.66 -22.30
CA LEU A 127 -55.00 7.50 -22.96
C LEU A 127 -54.81 7.18 -24.45
N GLU A 128 -55.38 6.07 -24.95
CA GLU A 128 -55.39 5.75 -26.38
C GLU A 128 -56.60 6.35 -27.11
N GLN A 129 -57.69 6.69 -26.41
CA GLN A 129 -58.92 7.19 -27.05
C GLN A 129 -59.06 8.72 -27.15
N GLN A 130 -58.02 9.50 -26.82
CA GLN A 130 -58.02 10.96 -27.01
C GLN A 130 -57.20 11.45 -28.22
N HIS A 131 -56.57 10.56 -29.00
CA HIS A 131 -55.89 10.92 -30.26
C HIS A 131 -56.74 10.76 -31.53
N LEU A 132 -58.01 10.36 -31.43
CA LEU A 132 -58.86 10.11 -32.62
C LEU A 132 -59.91 11.20 -32.92
N ARG A 133 -59.85 12.37 -32.28
CA ARG A 133 -60.66 13.54 -32.71
C ARG A 133 -59.87 14.84 -32.66
N ALA A 134 -58.91 14.96 -33.57
CA ALA A 134 -58.53 16.24 -34.14
C ALA A 134 -58.61 16.10 -35.65
N ASN A 135 -59.59 16.80 -36.23
CA ASN A 135 -59.82 16.87 -37.66
C ASN A 135 -58.67 17.67 -38.28
N VAL A 136 -57.68 16.98 -38.86
CA VAL A 136 -56.73 17.56 -39.81
C VAL A 136 -56.85 16.76 -41.09
N SER A 137 -57.37 17.43 -42.11
CA SER A 137 -57.38 16.99 -43.50
C SER A 137 -55.97 16.60 -43.97
N GLY A 138 -55.76 15.35 -44.39
CA GLY A 138 -54.58 14.96 -45.17
C GLY A 138 -54.13 13.50 -44.98
N ALA A 139 -54.44 12.65 -45.96
CA ALA A 139 -53.88 11.33 -46.32
C ALA A 139 -53.58 10.27 -45.21
N PRO A 140 -53.96 9.00 -45.43
CA PRO A 140 -53.59 7.93 -44.51
C PRO A 140 -52.07 7.75 -44.48
N PHE A 141 -51.47 7.82 -43.29
CA PHE A 141 -50.06 7.52 -43.09
C PHE A 141 -49.80 6.05 -43.52
N PRO A 142 -48.79 5.78 -44.38
CA PRO A 142 -48.51 4.42 -44.84
C PRO A 142 -48.13 3.51 -43.66
N THR A 143 -48.79 2.36 -43.55
CA THR A 143 -48.48 1.31 -42.55
C THR A 143 -47.01 0.90 -42.57
N GLU A 144 -46.37 0.95 -43.74
CA GLU A 144 -44.92 0.71 -43.90
C GLU A 144 -44.04 1.72 -43.13
N LEU A 145 -44.44 2.99 -43.06
CA LEU A 145 -43.68 4.03 -42.36
C LEU A 145 -43.78 3.85 -40.84
N ARG A 146 -44.94 3.39 -40.34
CA ARG A 146 -45.15 3.07 -38.93
C ARG A 146 -44.29 1.88 -38.49
N ASP A 147 -44.25 0.81 -39.29
CA ASP A 147 -43.38 -0.34 -39.03
C ASP A 147 -41.89 0.02 -39.11
N LEU A 148 -41.52 0.91 -40.04
CA LEU A 148 -40.15 1.42 -40.14
C LEU A 148 -39.75 2.21 -38.88
N LEU A 149 -40.64 3.08 -38.40
CA LEU A 149 -40.45 3.85 -37.17
C LEU A 149 -40.34 2.94 -35.94
N GLN A 150 -41.21 1.93 -35.83
CA GLN A 150 -41.18 0.94 -34.75
C GLN A 150 -39.86 0.15 -34.73
N ARG A 151 -39.37 -0.27 -35.90
CA ARG A 151 -38.06 -0.94 -36.04
C ARG A 151 -36.91 -0.02 -35.67
N ARG A 152 -36.93 1.23 -36.12
CA ARG A 152 -35.90 2.24 -35.79
C ARG A 152 -35.87 2.54 -34.29
N LEU A 153 -37.03 2.65 -33.65
CA LEU A 153 -37.16 2.83 -32.21
C LEU A 153 -36.58 1.64 -31.44
N GLY A 154 -36.92 0.41 -31.83
CA GLY A 154 -36.36 -0.79 -31.20
C GLY A 154 -34.85 -0.94 -31.40
N GLU A 155 -34.31 -0.53 -32.56
CA GLU A 155 -32.86 -0.52 -32.82
C GLU A 155 -32.14 0.52 -31.95
N LEU A 156 -32.73 1.71 -31.81
CA LEU A 156 -32.21 2.79 -30.95
C LEU A 156 -32.26 2.41 -29.48
N GLU A 157 -33.32 1.76 -29.03
CA GLU A 157 -33.47 1.27 -27.66
C GLU A 157 -32.41 0.21 -27.34
N LYS A 158 -32.17 -0.74 -28.25
CA LYS A 158 -31.08 -1.72 -28.12
C LYS A 158 -29.71 -1.05 -28.08
N GLN A 159 -29.46 -0.07 -28.94
CA GLN A 159 -28.20 0.68 -28.93
C GLN A 159 -28.03 1.46 -27.62
N LEU A 160 -29.08 2.09 -27.12
CA LEU A 160 -29.07 2.82 -25.87
C LEU A 160 -28.76 1.89 -24.69
N LEU A 161 -29.47 0.76 -24.58
CA LEU A 161 -29.25 -0.24 -23.54
C LEU A 161 -27.82 -0.78 -23.56
N LYS A 162 -27.27 -1.08 -24.75
CA LYS A 162 -25.87 -1.49 -24.88
C LYS A 162 -24.90 -0.41 -24.40
N LYS A 163 -25.17 0.86 -24.72
CA LYS A 163 -24.32 1.98 -24.32
C LYS A 163 -24.39 2.24 -22.82
N VAL A 164 -25.57 2.13 -22.22
CA VAL A 164 -25.76 2.23 -20.76
C VAL A 164 -25.02 1.11 -20.05
N SER A 165 -25.14 -0.13 -20.51
CA SER A 165 -24.41 -1.27 -19.94
C SER A 165 -22.89 -1.06 -19.99
N ASN A 166 -22.34 -0.61 -21.12
CA ASN A 166 -20.91 -0.32 -21.24
C ASN A 166 -20.47 0.81 -20.29
N LEU A 167 -21.29 1.86 -20.16
CA LEU A 167 -21.00 2.99 -19.27
C LEU A 167 -21.08 2.59 -17.79
N GLU A 168 -21.98 1.70 -17.42
CA GLU A 168 -22.04 1.12 -16.06
C GLU A 168 -20.79 0.29 -15.75
N GLU A 169 -20.31 -0.47 -16.73
CA GLU A 169 -19.07 -1.26 -16.60
C GLU A 169 -17.83 -0.37 -16.45
N GLU A 170 -17.70 0.67 -17.29
CA GLU A 170 -16.64 1.69 -17.16
C GLU A 170 -16.70 2.42 -15.81
N LYS A 171 -17.91 2.81 -15.36
CA LYS A 171 -18.11 3.45 -14.06
C LYS A 171 -17.69 2.55 -12.90
N SER A 172 -18.00 1.25 -12.98
CA SER A 172 -17.57 0.25 -12.00
C SER A 172 -16.05 0.13 -11.94
N MET A 173 -15.39 0.02 -13.10
CA MET A 173 -13.93 -0.03 -13.19
C MET A 173 -13.26 1.23 -12.61
N LEU A 174 -13.79 2.41 -12.94
CA LEU A 174 -13.26 3.69 -12.45
C LEU A 174 -13.44 3.83 -10.93
N SER A 175 -14.58 3.37 -10.40
CA SER A 175 -14.86 3.36 -8.96
C SER A 175 -13.86 2.47 -8.21
N ASN A 176 -13.59 1.28 -8.72
CA ASN A 176 -12.64 0.34 -8.11
C ASN A 176 -11.21 0.88 -8.14
N ALA A 177 -10.76 1.42 -9.28
CA ALA A 177 -9.45 2.06 -9.38
C ALA A 177 -9.29 3.25 -8.41
N THR A 178 -10.37 4.02 -8.22
CA THR A 178 -10.38 5.14 -7.26
C THR A 178 -10.30 4.66 -5.81
N ALA A 179 -10.96 3.54 -5.48
CA ALA A 179 -10.90 2.94 -4.15
C ALA A 179 -9.50 2.40 -3.83
N GLU A 180 -8.86 1.72 -4.78
CA GLU A 180 -7.47 1.22 -4.64
C GLU A 180 -6.48 2.38 -4.42
N TYR A 181 -6.62 3.46 -5.22
CA TYR A 181 -5.78 4.64 -5.05
C TYR A 181 -5.97 5.30 -3.68
N ARG A 182 -7.21 5.36 -3.18
CA ARG A 182 -7.51 5.88 -1.83
C ARG A 182 -6.86 5.04 -0.74
N LEU A 183 -7.01 3.73 -0.77
CA LEU A 183 -6.39 2.82 0.22
C LEU A 183 -4.87 2.96 0.23
N LYS A 184 -4.25 3.03 -0.95
CA LYS A 184 -2.81 3.26 -1.07
C LYS A 184 -2.38 4.61 -0.50
N THR A 185 -3.15 5.66 -0.79
CA THR A 185 -2.89 7.01 -0.27
C THR A 185 -3.01 7.03 1.26
N GLU A 186 -4.06 6.43 1.82
CA GLU A 186 -4.26 6.32 3.27
C GLU A 186 -3.15 5.53 3.96
N SER A 187 -2.72 4.41 3.37
CA SER A 187 -1.57 3.62 3.87
C SER A 187 -0.28 4.46 3.89
N THR A 188 0.01 5.17 2.79
CA THR A 188 1.19 6.05 2.73
C THR A 188 1.10 7.20 3.72
N LEU A 189 -0.08 7.80 3.88
CA LEU A 189 -0.31 8.88 4.82
C LEU A 189 -0.14 8.40 6.26
N SER A 190 -0.67 7.22 6.60
CA SER A 190 -0.49 6.59 7.91
C SER A 190 0.98 6.34 8.22
N ALA A 191 1.75 5.79 7.27
CA ALA A 191 3.19 5.60 7.42
C ALA A 191 3.96 6.91 7.62
N LEU A 192 3.54 8.00 6.95
CA LEU A 192 4.14 9.32 7.11
C LEU A 192 3.78 9.97 8.45
N VAL A 193 2.54 9.83 8.92
CA VAL A 193 2.09 10.33 10.22
C VAL A 193 2.82 9.62 11.36
N ASP A 194 2.97 8.29 11.28
CA ASP A 194 3.78 7.51 12.22
C ASP A 194 5.22 8.06 12.28
N ARG A 195 5.82 8.32 11.12
CA ARG A 195 7.19 8.86 11.03
C ARG A 195 7.32 10.27 11.61
N ILE A 196 6.36 11.15 11.35
CA ILE A 196 6.34 12.52 11.91
C ILE A 196 6.23 12.44 13.44
N SER A 197 5.33 11.61 13.96
CA SER A 197 5.16 11.40 15.41
C SER A 197 6.46 10.93 16.08
N GLU A 198 7.25 10.09 15.42
CA GLU A 198 8.55 9.66 15.94
C GLU A 198 9.62 10.75 15.91
N LEU A 199 9.68 11.53 14.83
CA LEU A 199 10.61 12.66 14.72
C LEU A 199 10.26 13.76 15.76
N GLU A 200 8.98 13.97 16.03
CA GLU A 200 8.48 14.93 17.02
C GLU A 200 8.71 14.48 18.47
N LYS A 201 8.67 13.16 18.75
CA LYS A 201 8.98 12.57 20.07
C LYS A 201 10.47 12.58 20.43
N GLY A 202 11.28 13.38 19.72
CA GLY A 202 12.73 13.54 19.87
C GLY A 202 13.24 13.29 21.30
N GLY A 203 13.86 12.12 21.50
CA GLY A 203 14.37 11.71 22.80
C GLY A 203 15.11 10.37 22.83
N GLY A 204 15.33 9.71 21.68
CA GLY A 204 16.18 8.51 21.60
C GLY A 204 17.56 8.83 21.05
N ASP A 205 18.56 8.03 21.41
CA ASP A 205 19.98 8.13 20.96
C ASP A 205 20.19 8.00 19.42
N PHE A 206 19.12 7.98 18.61
CA PHE A 206 19.16 7.75 17.16
C PHE A 206 18.91 9.05 16.39
N LYS A 207 19.81 9.41 15.45
CA LYS A 207 19.67 10.57 14.55
C LYS A 207 18.44 10.49 13.64
N SER A 208 17.97 9.28 13.33
CA SER A 208 16.70 9.01 12.64
C SER A 208 16.16 7.66 13.14
N PRO A 209 14.84 7.47 13.29
CA PRO A 209 14.27 6.26 13.90
C PRO A 209 14.58 4.96 13.13
N GLU A 210 14.94 5.07 11.85
CA GLU A 210 15.34 3.97 10.96
C GLU A 210 16.85 3.65 11.01
N GLN A 211 17.67 4.50 11.63
CA GLN A 211 19.14 4.40 11.66
C GLN A 211 19.62 3.58 12.86
N PHE A 212 19.14 2.35 12.95
CA PHE A 212 19.61 1.40 13.96
C PHE A 212 19.82 0.00 13.37
N LYS A 213 20.66 -0.77 14.06
CA LYS A 213 20.81 -2.20 13.85
C LYS A 213 20.42 -2.98 15.09
N LEU A 214 19.80 -4.13 14.88
CA LEU A 214 19.59 -5.15 15.90
C LEU A 214 20.83 -6.06 15.92
N SER A 215 21.42 -6.28 17.10
CA SER A 215 22.58 -7.15 17.28
C SER A 215 22.20 -8.37 18.12
N LEU A 216 22.49 -9.55 17.58
CA LEU A 216 22.25 -10.87 18.20
C LEU A 216 23.61 -11.61 18.25
N PRO A 217 24.38 -11.46 19.35
CA PRO A 217 25.80 -11.82 19.34
C PRO A 217 26.09 -13.31 19.52
N GLN A 218 25.11 -14.11 19.94
CA GLN A 218 25.32 -15.51 20.29
C GLN A 218 24.05 -16.34 20.07
N ARG A 219 24.23 -17.63 19.79
CA ARG A 219 23.13 -18.59 19.67
C ARG A 219 22.50 -18.84 21.03
N THR A 220 21.23 -18.50 21.16
CA THR A 220 20.41 -18.83 22.33
C THR A 220 18.98 -19.05 21.86
N ASN A 221 18.13 -19.60 22.73
CA ASN A 221 16.70 -19.70 22.50
C ASN A 221 15.90 -18.54 23.12
N TYR A 222 16.56 -17.41 23.45
CA TYR A 222 15.92 -16.30 24.17
C TYR A 222 16.35 -14.89 23.72
N LEU A 223 17.35 -14.77 22.85
CA LEU A 223 17.77 -13.49 22.25
C LEU A 223 17.02 -13.29 20.93
N TYR A 224 16.14 -12.30 20.85
CA TYR A 224 15.37 -12.05 19.63
C TYR A 224 14.85 -10.61 19.55
N GLY A 225 14.53 -10.18 18.35
CA GLY A 225 13.69 -9.02 18.10
C GLY A 225 12.25 -9.46 17.84
N ARG A 226 11.26 -8.70 18.31
CA ARG A 226 9.85 -8.89 17.95
C ARG A 226 9.36 -7.65 17.22
N VAL A 227 8.76 -7.82 16.05
CA VAL A 227 8.11 -6.70 15.37
C VAL A 227 6.72 -6.53 15.95
N THR A 228 6.36 -5.30 16.33
CA THR A 228 5.09 -4.98 17.00
C THR A 228 3.90 -5.02 16.04
N LYS A 229 4.12 -4.68 14.77
CA LYS A 229 3.12 -4.81 13.69
C LYS A 229 3.06 -6.27 13.20
N THR A 230 1.87 -6.68 12.77
CA THR A 230 1.62 -8.00 12.14
C THR A 230 1.40 -7.86 10.64
N LEU A 231 1.38 -8.98 9.92
CA LEU A 231 1.12 -9.00 8.47
C LEU A 231 -0.40 -9.06 8.20
N PRO A 232 -0.88 -8.34 7.17
CA PRO A 232 -2.21 -8.56 6.60
C PRO A 232 -2.22 -9.84 5.75
N GLU A 233 -3.38 -10.15 5.16
CA GLU A 233 -3.45 -11.19 4.13
C GLU A 233 -2.72 -10.69 2.88
N MET A 234 -1.78 -11.48 2.35
CA MET A 234 -0.95 -11.06 1.21
C MET A 234 -0.90 -12.15 0.13
N TYR A 235 -1.09 -11.72 -1.12
CA TYR A 235 -0.95 -12.57 -2.32
C TYR A 235 0.42 -12.44 -2.99
N ALA A 236 1.20 -11.45 -2.57
CA ALA A 236 2.59 -11.29 -2.93
C ALA A 236 3.29 -10.52 -1.82
N PHE A 237 4.60 -10.70 -1.69
CA PHE A 237 5.39 -9.85 -0.83
C PHE A 237 6.80 -9.64 -1.36
N THR A 238 7.44 -8.59 -0.84
CA THR A 238 8.89 -8.43 -0.90
C THR A 238 9.41 -8.26 0.52
N LEU A 239 10.40 -9.05 0.90
CA LEU A 239 11.14 -8.93 2.16
C LEU A 239 12.56 -8.47 1.84
N CYS A 240 12.94 -7.28 2.31
CA CYS A 240 14.31 -6.78 2.18
C CYS A 240 14.93 -6.54 3.55
N MET A 241 16.23 -6.79 3.67
CA MET A 241 17.00 -6.46 4.87
C MET A 241 18.49 -6.27 4.55
N TRP A 242 19.14 -5.47 5.36
CA TRP A 242 20.59 -5.52 5.51
C TRP A 242 20.95 -6.56 6.57
N ILE A 243 21.85 -7.47 6.22
CA ILE A 243 22.28 -8.57 7.07
C ILE A 243 23.81 -8.64 7.10
N LYS A 244 24.36 -8.92 8.27
CA LYS A 244 25.79 -9.19 8.47
C LYS A 244 25.97 -10.34 9.43
N SER A 245 26.69 -11.37 9.01
CA SER A 245 27.03 -12.51 9.86
C SER A 245 28.34 -13.15 9.44
N SER A 246 29.04 -13.75 10.41
CA SER A 246 30.20 -14.61 10.20
C SER A 246 30.01 -15.95 10.94
N ALA A 247 28.75 -16.30 11.23
CA ALA A 247 28.43 -17.49 11.98
C ALA A 247 28.57 -18.76 11.11
N SER A 248 28.99 -19.84 11.75
CA SER A 248 29.21 -21.15 11.14
C SER A 248 28.56 -22.22 12.02
N PRO A 249 28.04 -23.33 11.47
CA PRO A 249 28.05 -23.70 10.04
C PRO A 249 27.07 -22.90 9.14
N GLY A 250 25.98 -22.37 9.67
CA GLY A 250 25.05 -21.46 8.95
C GLY A 250 24.72 -20.24 9.81
N ILE A 251 24.12 -19.18 9.25
CA ILE A 251 23.82 -17.98 10.04
C ILE A 251 22.67 -18.16 11.04
N GLY A 252 21.81 -19.18 10.88
CA GLY A 252 20.56 -19.37 11.65
C GLY A 252 19.35 -18.71 10.98
N THR A 253 18.35 -18.32 11.77
CA THR A 253 17.04 -17.83 11.29
C THR A 253 16.89 -16.30 11.44
N PRO A 254 17.34 -15.48 10.47
CA PRO A 254 17.20 -14.02 10.56
C PRO A 254 15.74 -13.54 10.68
N PHE A 255 14.78 -14.25 10.07
CA PHE A 255 13.37 -13.85 10.04
C PHE A 255 12.45 -15.06 10.12
N SER A 256 11.42 -14.99 10.97
CA SER A 256 10.30 -15.93 10.97
C SER A 256 8.97 -15.21 11.23
N TYR A 257 7.91 -15.74 10.62
CA TYR A 257 6.54 -15.33 10.82
C TYR A 257 5.68 -16.57 10.98
N GLY A 258 4.94 -16.64 12.09
CA GLY A 258 4.05 -17.74 12.41
C GLY A 258 2.64 -17.25 12.71
N VAL A 259 1.64 -18.01 12.28
CA VAL A 259 0.21 -17.79 12.55
C VAL A 259 -0.36 -18.97 13.34
N PRO A 260 -1.48 -18.80 14.08
CA PRO A 260 -2.08 -19.92 14.80
C PRO A 260 -2.34 -21.13 13.89
N GLY A 261 -1.74 -22.26 14.24
CA GLY A 261 -1.84 -23.50 13.47
C GLY A 261 -0.84 -23.66 12.32
N GLN A 262 -0.02 -22.64 12.02
CA GLN A 262 1.09 -22.74 11.06
C GLN A 262 2.25 -21.84 11.52
N ALA A 263 3.23 -22.43 12.21
CA ALA A 263 4.37 -21.68 12.74
C ALA A 263 5.39 -21.30 11.66
N ASN A 264 5.42 -22.06 10.55
CA ASN A 264 6.27 -21.86 9.39
C ASN A 264 5.54 -21.15 8.24
N GLU A 265 4.78 -20.09 8.56
CA GLU A 265 4.04 -19.34 7.54
C GLU A 265 5.00 -18.62 6.60
N ILE A 266 6.04 -17.96 7.13
CA ILE A 266 7.22 -17.50 6.38
C ILE A 266 8.46 -17.69 7.26
N VAL A 267 9.49 -18.40 6.77
CA VAL A 267 10.77 -18.53 7.49
C VAL A 267 11.93 -18.32 6.53
N LEU A 268 12.93 -17.54 6.93
CA LEU A 268 14.21 -17.44 6.25
C LEU A 268 15.29 -18.00 7.17
N ILE A 269 15.94 -19.08 6.76
CA ILE A 269 16.89 -19.83 7.61
C ILE A 269 18.09 -20.34 6.81
N GLU A 270 19.28 -20.32 7.42
CA GLU A 270 20.44 -21.07 6.96
C GLU A 270 20.91 -21.98 8.11
N TRP A 271 20.65 -23.28 7.97
CA TRP A 271 20.93 -24.25 9.02
C TRP A 271 21.92 -25.31 8.57
N GLY A 272 22.93 -25.58 9.40
CA GLY A 272 23.99 -26.52 9.05
C GLY A 272 24.81 -26.04 7.85
N ASN A 273 25.09 -26.94 6.91
CA ASN A 273 25.81 -26.66 5.67
C ASN A 273 24.87 -26.45 4.47
N ASN A 274 23.57 -26.30 4.72
CA ASN A 274 22.60 -26.07 3.66
C ASN A 274 22.66 -24.61 3.17
N PRO A 275 22.28 -24.33 1.91
CA PRO A 275 22.03 -22.97 1.44
C PRO A 275 20.98 -22.26 2.30
N ILE A 276 20.87 -20.94 2.15
CA ILE A 276 19.73 -20.20 2.71
C ILE A 276 18.44 -20.74 2.11
N GLU A 277 17.45 -21.03 2.95
CA GLU A 277 16.14 -21.54 2.58
C GLU A 277 15.05 -20.54 2.92
N LEU A 278 14.13 -20.33 1.97
CA LEU A 278 12.85 -19.67 2.20
C LEU A 278 11.78 -20.74 2.38
N LEU A 279 11.11 -20.72 3.53
CA LEU A 279 9.93 -21.52 3.78
C LEU A 279 8.68 -20.65 3.67
N ILE A 280 7.66 -21.17 2.99
CA ILE A 280 6.30 -20.62 2.99
C ILE A 280 5.33 -21.78 3.17
N ASN A 281 4.53 -21.75 4.24
CA ASN A 281 3.58 -22.82 4.58
C ASN A 281 4.23 -24.22 4.53
N ASP A 282 5.37 -24.38 5.22
CA ASP A 282 6.22 -25.59 5.24
C ASP A 282 6.81 -26.04 3.90
N LYS A 283 6.60 -25.30 2.80
CA LYS A 283 7.26 -25.56 1.52
C LYS A 283 8.58 -24.83 1.46
N VAL A 284 9.62 -25.49 0.95
CA VAL A 284 11.00 -25.00 0.96
C VAL A 284 11.44 -24.59 -0.45
N ALA A 285 12.12 -23.46 -0.57
CA ALA A 285 12.93 -23.09 -1.73
C ALA A 285 14.35 -22.73 -1.28
N GLN A 286 15.35 -23.25 -1.99
CA GLN A 286 16.76 -22.91 -1.74
C GLN A 286 17.14 -21.66 -2.50
N LEU A 287 17.70 -20.69 -1.79
CA LEU A 287 18.11 -19.40 -2.32
C LEU A 287 19.63 -19.39 -2.53
N PRO A 288 20.13 -18.95 -3.71
CA PRO A 288 21.56 -18.83 -3.98
C PRO A 288 22.10 -17.52 -3.39
N LEU A 289 21.99 -17.36 -2.07
CA LEU A 289 22.47 -16.20 -1.32
C LEU A 289 23.69 -16.58 -0.47
N GLU A 290 24.67 -15.69 -0.39
CA GLU A 290 25.91 -15.89 0.37
C GLU A 290 26.17 -14.68 1.27
N VAL A 291 25.95 -14.81 2.58
CA VAL A 291 26.03 -13.69 3.55
C VAL A 291 26.89 -13.99 4.79
N ARG A 292 27.68 -15.08 4.74
CA ARG A 292 28.51 -15.58 5.86
C ARG A 292 29.91 -14.97 5.94
N ASP A 293 30.24 -13.99 5.11
CA ASP A 293 31.60 -13.46 4.96
C ASP A 293 31.98 -12.37 6.00
N GLY A 294 31.08 -12.09 6.96
CA GLY A 294 31.28 -11.05 7.97
C GLY A 294 31.10 -9.62 7.47
N LYS A 295 30.61 -9.42 6.23
CA LYS A 295 30.29 -8.10 5.67
C LYS A 295 28.79 -7.87 5.64
N TRP A 296 28.41 -6.63 5.36
CA TRP A 296 27.02 -6.27 5.16
C TRP A 296 26.60 -6.63 3.75
N HIS A 297 25.47 -7.30 3.64
CA HIS A 297 24.78 -7.56 2.38
C HIS A 297 23.37 -7.03 2.45
N HIS A 298 22.90 -6.47 1.33
CA HIS A 298 21.49 -6.14 1.15
C HIS A 298 20.82 -7.29 0.42
N ILE A 299 19.93 -8.02 1.09
CA ILE A 299 19.16 -9.09 0.47
C ILE A 299 17.70 -8.68 0.30
N CYS A 300 17.10 -9.06 -0.82
CA CYS A 300 15.67 -8.96 -1.05
C CYS A 300 15.13 -10.27 -1.62
N ILE A 301 13.98 -10.69 -1.14
CA ILE A 301 13.28 -11.87 -1.63
C ILE A 301 11.87 -11.44 -2.01
N THR A 302 11.49 -11.69 -3.26
CA THR A 302 10.13 -11.44 -3.74
C THR A 302 9.41 -12.77 -3.91
N TRP A 303 8.13 -12.83 -3.56
CA TRP A 303 7.31 -14.02 -3.79
C TRP A 303 5.87 -13.65 -4.15
N THR A 304 5.20 -14.50 -4.94
CA THR A 304 3.77 -14.37 -5.26
C THR A 304 3.04 -15.71 -5.24
N THR A 305 1.77 -15.69 -4.85
CA THR A 305 0.86 -16.85 -4.91
C THR A 305 0.71 -17.41 -6.31
N ARG A 306 0.82 -16.57 -7.35
CA ARG A 306 0.72 -17.00 -8.75
C ARG A 306 1.90 -17.89 -9.09
N ASP A 307 1.60 -19.17 -9.28
CA ASP A 307 2.57 -20.25 -9.53
C ASP A 307 3.65 -20.38 -8.45
N GLY A 308 3.52 -19.72 -7.29
CA GLY A 308 4.54 -19.76 -6.24
C GLY A 308 5.88 -19.18 -6.67
N GLN A 309 5.87 -18.19 -7.58
CA GLN A 309 7.08 -17.59 -8.14
C GLN A 309 7.84 -16.82 -7.07
N TRP A 310 9.16 -17.03 -7.02
CA TRP A 310 10.06 -16.29 -6.15
C TRP A 310 11.32 -15.83 -6.90
N GLU A 311 11.90 -14.74 -6.42
CA GLU A 311 13.19 -14.23 -6.88
C GLU A 311 14.03 -13.80 -5.68
N ALA A 312 15.34 -14.08 -5.73
CA ALA A 312 16.30 -13.72 -4.69
C ALA A 312 17.33 -12.75 -5.25
N TYR A 313 17.54 -11.66 -4.50
CA TYR A 313 18.45 -10.59 -4.83
C TYR A 313 19.47 -10.40 -3.73
N GLN A 314 20.72 -10.15 -4.11
CA GLN A 314 21.81 -9.80 -3.20
C GLN A 314 22.55 -8.59 -3.78
N ASP A 315 22.77 -7.59 -2.93
CA ASP A 315 23.50 -6.35 -3.24
C ASP A 315 22.97 -5.65 -4.51
N GLY A 316 21.65 -5.77 -4.73
CA GLY A 316 20.93 -5.17 -5.86
C GLY A 316 20.89 -6.02 -7.13
N GLY A 317 21.66 -7.10 -7.20
CA GLY A 317 21.66 -8.05 -8.32
C GLY A 317 20.71 -9.22 -8.08
N LYS A 318 20.01 -9.69 -9.12
CA LYS A 318 19.22 -10.93 -9.05
C LYS A 318 20.16 -12.13 -9.13
N LEU A 319 20.13 -13.00 -8.12
CA LEU A 319 20.97 -14.21 -8.07
C LEU A 319 20.21 -15.51 -8.35
N GLY A 320 18.89 -15.51 -8.12
CA GLY A 320 18.09 -16.71 -8.34
C GLY A 320 16.62 -16.42 -8.52
N SER A 321 15.92 -17.42 -9.05
CA SER A 321 14.47 -17.43 -9.17
C SER A 321 13.96 -18.87 -9.26
N GLY A 322 12.70 -19.07 -8.90
CA GLY A 322 12.02 -20.34 -9.07
C GLY A 322 10.50 -20.17 -8.99
N ASP A 323 9.81 -21.29 -9.02
CA ASP A 323 8.36 -21.39 -8.93
C ASP A 323 7.95 -22.56 -8.03
N ASN A 324 6.64 -22.79 -7.93
CA ASN A 324 5.99 -23.84 -7.15
C ASN A 324 6.25 -23.78 -5.63
N LEU A 325 6.75 -22.65 -5.11
CA LEU A 325 6.86 -22.42 -3.68
C LEU A 325 5.51 -21.98 -3.12
N ALA A 326 4.79 -22.91 -2.47
CA ALA A 326 3.48 -22.66 -1.87
C ALA A 326 2.50 -21.96 -2.84
N ALA A 327 2.46 -22.40 -4.10
CA ALA A 327 1.56 -21.85 -5.10
C ALA A 327 0.10 -21.85 -4.59
N TRP A 328 -0.62 -20.76 -4.89
CA TRP A 328 -2.03 -20.56 -4.52
C TRP A 328 -2.33 -20.45 -3.01
N HIS A 329 -1.31 -20.37 -2.15
CA HIS A 329 -1.48 -20.19 -0.71
C HIS A 329 -1.31 -18.71 -0.32
N PRO A 330 -2.37 -17.93 -0.02
CA PRO A 330 -2.19 -16.58 0.49
C PRO A 330 -1.53 -16.60 1.86
N ILE A 331 -0.63 -15.65 2.12
CA ILE A 331 -0.02 -15.49 3.44
C ILE A 331 -1.11 -15.08 4.43
N LYS A 332 -1.25 -15.86 5.50
CA LYS A 332 -2.30 -15.64 6.51
C LYS A 332 -2.01 -14.39 7.36
N PRO A 333 -3.04 -13.59 7.69
CA PRO A 333 -2.89 -12.41 8.53
C PRO A 333 -2.74 -12.73 10.02
N GLY A 334 -2.33 -11.72 10.80
CA GLY A 334 -2.52 -11.71 12.26
C GLY A 334 -1.55 -12.56 13.07
N GLY A 335 -0.44 -13.00 12.47
CA GLY A 335 0.62 -13.76 13.13
C GLY A 335 1.62 -12.91 13.90
N VAL A 336 2.73 -13.54 14.29
CA VAL A 336 3.82 -12.92 15.04
C VAL A 336 5.11 -12.99 14.23
N ILE A 337 5.77 -11.83 14.07
CA ILE A 337 7.07 -11.72 13.41
C ILE A 337 8.17 -11.72 14.48
N ILE A 338 9.12 -12.64 14.33
CA ILE A 338 10.30 -12.77 15.17
C ILE A 338 11.56 -12.59 14.31
N LEU A 339 12.50 -11.80 14.81
CA LEU A 339 13.82 -11.57 14.23
C LEU A 339 14.84 -12.37 15.03
N GLY A 340 15.48 -13.30 14.36
CA GLY A 340 16.61 -14.05 14.89
C GLY A 340 16.31 -15.42 15.51
N GLN A 341 15.06 -15.88 15.45
CA GLN A 341 14.65 -17.20 15.95
C GLN A 341 13.68 -17.87 15.00
N GLU A 342 13.74 -19.20 14.95
CA GLU A 342 12.75 -20.09 14.33
C GLU A 342 11.61 -20.34 15.33
N GLN A 343 10.36 -20.43 14.88
CA GLN A 343 9.16 -20.56 15.70
C GLN A 343 8.59 -21.98 15.61
N ASP A 344 8.79 -22.83 16.64
CA ASP A 344 8.04 -24.10 16.75
C ASP A 344 6.55 -23.86 17.11
N VAL A 345 6.29 -22.76 17.84
CA VAL A 345 4.95 -22.25 18.13
C VAL A 345 4.94 -20.75 17.92
N VAL A 346 3.78 -20.19 17.61
CA VAL A 346 3.63 -18.76 17.38
C VAL A 346 4.20 -17.96 18.57
N GLY A 347 5.25 -17.20 18.30
CA GLY A 347 5.94 -16.35 19.28
C GLY A 347 6.82 -17.08 20.30
N GLY A 348 7.15 -18.37 20.15
CA GLY A 348 7.93 -19.07 21.17
C GLY A 348 8.49 -20.43 20.78
N ARG A 349 8.96 -21.16 21.80
CA ARG A 349 9.60 -22.49 21.71
C ARG A 349 10.77 -22.49 20.70
N PHE A 350 11.68 -21.56 20.91
CA PHE A 350 12.83 -21.38 20.05
C PHE A 350 13.91 -22.45 20.31
N ASP A 351 14.64 -22.84 19.26
CA ASP A 351 15.84 -23.69 19.36
C ASP A 351 17.11 -22.84 19.16
N ALA A 352 18.02 -22.91 20.14
CA ALA A 352 19.32 -22.26 20.07
C ALA A 352 20.17 -22.74 18.87
N GLY A 353 19.98 -23.98 18.41
CA GLY A 353 20.66 -24.53 17.23
C GLY A 353 20.26 -23.85 15.92
N GLN A 354 19.09 -23.22 15.86
CA GLN A 354 18.55 -22.51 14.69
C GLN A 354 18.63 -20.99 14.84
N ALA A 355 18.93 -20.48 16.04
CA ALA A 355 19.02 -19.05 16.32
C ALA A 355 20.02 -18.32 15.41
N PHE A 356 19.64 -17.14 14.94
CA PHE A 356 20.50 -16.27 14.16
C PHE A 356 21.61 -15.67 15.01
N VAL A 357 22.80 -15.56 14.42
CA VAL A 357 23.91 -14.80 15.02
C VAL A 357 24.40 -13.78 14.00
N GLY A 358 24.33 -12.50 14.37
CA GLY A 358 24.75 -11.42 13.50
C GLY A 358 24.06 -10.09 13.79
N GLU A 359 24.05 -9.24 12.78
CA GLU A 359 23.43 -7.92 12.83
C GLU A 359 22.39 -7.78 11.70
N LEU A 360 21.25 -7.18 12.03
CA LEU A 360 20.15 -6.88 11.09
C LEU A 360 19.85 -5.39 11.09
N SER A 361 19.53 -4.83 9.93
CA SER A 361 19.03 -3.46 9.81
C SER A 361 18.09 -3.34 8.62
N GLN A 362 17.20 -2.34 8.64
CA GLN A 362 16.28 -2.04 7.54
C GLN A 362 15.48 -3.25 7.06
N VAL A 363 15.00 -4.08 7.99
CA VAL A 363 14.04 -5.15 7.68
C VAL A 363 12.72 -4.49 7.30
N ASN A 364 12.38 -4.54 6.01
CA ASN A 364 11.18 -3.93 5.45
C ASN A 364 10.37 -4.97 4.66
N ILE A 365 9.04 -4.84 4.71
CA ILE A 365 8.11 -5.72 4.01
C ILE A 365 7.10 -4.89 3.21
N TRP A 366 6.88 -5.33 1.98
CA TRP A 366 5.82 -4.82 1.08
C TRP A 366 4.87 -5.95 0.70
N ASP A 367 3.60 -5.63 0.47
CA ASP A 367 2.55 -6.53 -0.03
C ASP A 367 2.52 -6.67 -1.55
N ARG A 368 3.65 -6.38 -2.20
CA ARG A 368 3.82 -6.42 -3.65
C ARG A 368 5.23 -6.89 -4.02
N VAL A 369 5.38 -7.35 -5.26
CA VAL A 369 6.69 -7.58 -5.88
C VAL A 369 7.32 -6.22 -6.23
N LEU A 370 8.48 -5.91 -5.65
CA LEU A 370 9.26 -4.72 -6.00
C LEU A 370 9.91 -4.88 -7.37
N LYS A 371 10.07 -3.77 -8.09
CA LYS A 371 10.82 -3.76 -9.35
C LYS A 371 12.33 -3.87 -9.06
N PRO A 372 13.13 -4.48 -9.95
CA PRO A 372 14.58 -4.57 -9.78
C PRO A 372 15.27 -3.23 -9.54
N VAL A 373 14.80 -2.15 -10.18
CA VAL A 373 15.33 -0.78 -9.98
C VAL A 373 15.08 -0.25 -8.56
N GLU A 374 13.95 -0.59 -7.94
CA GLU A 374 13.65 -0.21 -6.55
C GLU A 374 14.62 -0.93 -5.61
N ILE A 375 14.82 -2.24 -5.81
CA ILE A 375 15.75 -3.07 -5.04
C ILE A 375 17.19 -2.56 -5.18
N GLN A 376 17.63 -2.29 -6.41
CA GLN A 376 18.96 -1.76 -6.68
C GLN A 376 19.19 -0.39 -6.02
N SER A 377 18.19 0.49 -6.05
CA SER A 377 18.28 1.82 -5.43
C SER A 377 18.42 1.78 -3.90
N MET A 378 17.88 0.74 -3.26
CA MET A 378 18.07 0.51 -1.82
C MET A 378 19.43 -0.13 -1.53
N ALA A 379 19.86 -1.09 -2.36
CA ALA A 379 21.14 -1.77 -2.20
C ALA A 379 22.34 -0.83 -2.36
N ASN A 380 22.28 0.11 -3.30
CA ASN A 380 23.34 1.08 -3.56
C ASN A 380 23.19 2.37 -2.73
N CYS A 381 22.23 2.41 -1.79
CA CYS A 381 21.99 3.54 -0.90
C CYS A 381 21.55 4.85 -1.61
N SER A 382 21.06 4.78 -2.86
CA SER A 382 20.54 5.96 -3.57
C SER A 382 19.23 6.46 -2.98
N SER A 383 18.38 5.54 -2.53
CA SER A 383 17.05 5.84 -1.99
C SER A 383 16.71 4.89 -0.85
N TYR A 384 16.14 5.44 0.22
CA TYR A 384 15.46 4.64 1.24
C TYR A 384 13.97 4.59 0.93
N ILE A 385 13.48 3.40 0.60
CA ILE A 385 12.06 3.14 0.38
C ILE A 385 11.58 2.36 1.62
N PRO A 386 10.69 2.90 2.47
CA PRO A 386 10.14 2.14 3.58
C PRO A 386 9.12 1.11 3.10
N GLY A 387 9.00 -0.01 3.82
CA GLY A 387 7.94 -0.99 3.62
C GLY A 387 6.56 -0.40 3.92
N ASN A 388 5.56 -0.70 3.09
CA ASN A 388 4.18 -0.29 3.35
C ASN A 388 3.47 -1.22 4.35
N VAL A 389 3.96 -2.44 4.53
CA VAL A 389 3.45 -3.39 5.54
C VAL A 389 4.25 -3.27 6.82
N ILE A 390 5.57 -3.52 6.73
CA ILE A 390 6.51 -3.36 7.84
C ILE A 390 7.59 -2.36 7.44
N SER A 391 7.69 -1.27 8.18
CA SER A 391 8.78 -0.29 8.06
C SER A 391 9.77 -0.43 9.22
N TRP A 392 11.06 -0.29 8.92
CA TRP A 392 12.12 -0.39 9.93
C TRP A 392 12.21 0.87 10.80
N LEU A 393 11.47 0.88 11.90
CA LEU A 393 11.45 1.95 12.89
C LEU A 393 11.81 1.41 14.27
N ALA A 394 12.54 2.19 15.06
CA ALA A 394 12.97 1.76 16.39
C ALA A 394 11.78 1.40 17.30
N SER A 395 10.63 2.07 17.19
CA SER A 395 9.43 1.73 17.98
C SER A 395 8.76 0.43 17.53
N ASN A 396 8.93 0.03 16.26
CA ASN A 396 8.32 -1.17 15.71
C ASN A 396 9.06 -2.45 16.12
N VAL A 397 10.25 -2.36 16.72
CA VAL A 397 11.08 -3.52 17.07
C VAL A 397 11.30 -3.56 18.57
N GLU A 398 10.72 -4.53 19.26
CA GLU A 398 11.04 -4.81 20.65
C GLU A 398 12.19 -5.81 20.73
N VAL A 399 13.03 -5.71 21.77
CA VAL A 399 14.21 -6.57 21.92
C VAL A 399 14.12 -7.35 23.22
N PHE A 400 14.33 -8.65 23.13
CA PHE A 400 14.17 -9.59 24.23
C PHE A 400 15.47 -10.36 24.51
N GLY A 401 15.66 -10.66 25.80
CA GLY A 401 16.80 -11.39 26.33
C GLY A 401 18.01 -10.51 26.67
N ARG A 402 18.70 -10.85 27.77
CA ARG A 402 19.90 -10.11 28.20
C ARG A 402 21.06 -10.42 27.25
N GLY A 403 21.39 -9.47 26.38
CA GLY A 403 22.49 -9.60 25.42
C GLY A 403 22.11 -9.22 23.99
N ALA A 404 20.81 -9.17 23.67
CA ALA A 404 20.32 -8.54 22.45
C ALA A 404 20.17 -7.03 22.70
N PHE A 405 20.57 -6.21 21.73
CA PHE A 405 20.48 -4.76 21.87
C PHE A 405 20.36 -4.08 20.50
N LYS A 406 19.81 -2.86 20.51
CA LYS A 406 19.86 -1.94 19.36
C LYS A 406 21.12 -1.10 19.47
N ARG A 407 21.78 -0.84 18.35
CA ARG A 407 22.82 0.19 18.26
C ARG A 407 22.47 1.18 17.17
N PRO A 408 22.81 2.47 17.35
CA PRO A 408 22.80 3.41 16.25
C PRO A 408 23.65 2.86 15.12
N MET A 409 23.16 3.03 13.91
CA MET A 409 23.88 2.65 12.71
C MET A 409 23.87 3.85 11.78
N GLU A 410 25.06 4.37 11.49
CA GLU A 410 25.19 5.45 10.53
C GLU A 410 24.97 4.94 9.10
N THR A 411 24.85 5.90 8.20
CA THR A 411 24.38 5.83 6.80
C THR A 411 24.65 4.51 6.07
N CYS A 412 23.70 4.14 5.20
CA CYS A 412 23.77 2.96 4.32
C CYS A 412 25.12 2.82 3.59
N GLN A 413 25.77 3.94 3.24
CA GLN A 413 27.11 3.95 2.60
C GLN A 413 28.21 3.23 3.40
N GLU A 414 28.12 3.18 4.73
CA GLU A 414 29.10 2.45 5.55
C GLU A 414 28.97 0.92 5.46
N ARG A 415 27.87 0.44 4.87
CA ARG A 415 27.64 -0.98 4.60
C ARG A 415 28.27 -1.44 3.29
N LEU A 416 28.50 -0.51 2.38
CA LEU A 416 29.12 -0.82 1.09
C LEU A 416 30.59 -1.21 1.30
N PRO A 417 31.11 -2.18 0.54
CA PRO A 417 32.52 -2.47 0.53
C PRO A 417 33.30 -1.19 0.21
N LYS A 418 34.32 -0.86 1.01
CA LYS A 418 35.28 0.17 0.61
C LYS A 418 36.01 -0.35 -0.63
N ALA A 419 35.87 0.37 -1.74
CA ALA A 419 36.50 0.06 -3.02
C ALA A 419 38.03 0.03 -2.92
#